data_AF-A0A285F6W7-F1
#
_entry.id   AF-A0A285F6W7-F1
#
_cell.length_a   1.000
_cell.length_b   1.000
_cell.length_c   1.000
_cell.angle_alpha   90.00
_cell.angle_beta   90.00
_cell.angle_gamma   90.00
#
_symmetry.space_group_name_H-M   'P 1'
#
loop_
_entity.id
_entity.type
_entity.pdbx_description
1 polymer ?
#
loop_
_entity_poly.entity_id
_entity_poly.type
_entity_poly.pdbx_seq_one_letter_code
_entity_poly.pdbx_strand_id
1 'polypeptide(L)'
;MIVDNYKKIFIEEREDMSEIRELYFDRLEGMNYLLEGSVSTSQLTQQKRANLSAKSINSHYTIPDNYNSNKLFLEAKNPITVYAYWEYTFDKINKAAFSAGYEDIRKVNLLLRIYDLTEGNNLEDYSNLEVSFADDSCYINNLKQGHKYLAKLGVVDRSDKFHVMIESNQIIL
;
A
#
# COMPACT_ATOMS: atom_id res chain seq x y z
N MET A 1 14.60 11.85 27.86
CA MET A 1 13.28 12.52 27.83
C MET A 1 12.76 12.48 26.39
N ILE A 2 12.47 11.27 25.86
CA ILE A 2 11.89 11.03 24.52
C ILE A 2 11.16 9.69 24.60
N VAL A 3 10.04 9.61 25.31
CA VAL A 3 9.22 8.37 25.33
C VAL A 3 7.70 8.65 25.26
N ASP A 4 7.25 9.89 25.40
CA ASP A 4 5.82 10.18 25.58
C ASP A 4 5.05 10.52 24.30
N ASN A 5 5.69 10.58 23.13
CA ASN A 5 4.99 10.98 21.88
C ASN A 5 4.46 9.81 21.05
N TYR A 6 4.93 8.57 21.26
CA TYR A 6 4.47 7.42 20.48
C TYR A 6 3.19 6.77 21.03
N LYS A 7 2.89 6.95 22.32
CA LYS A 7 1.66 6.40 22.92
C LYS A 7 0.41 7.16 22.51
N LYS A 8 0.52 8.45 22.16
CA LYS A 8 -0.63 9.30 21.83
C LYS A 8 -1.19 8.98 20.43
N ILE A 9 -0.32 8.69 19.46
CA ILE A 9 -0.69 8.36 18.08
C ILE A 9 -1.42 7.01 18.00
N PHE A 10 -1.02 6.02 18.81
CA PHE A 10 -1.67 4.70 18.85
C PHE A 10 -3.03 4.68 19.56
N ILE A 11 -3.37 5.72 20.33
CA ILE A 11 -4.66 5.83 21.02
C ILE A 11 -5.69 6.49 20.12
N GLU A 12 -5.31 7.53 19.35
CA GLU A 12 -6.22 8.21 18.40
C GLU A 12 -6.72 7.28 17.27
N GLU A 13 -5.88 6.40 16.71
CA GLU A 13 -6.33 5.44 15.67
C GLU A 13 -7.27 4.33 16.20
N ARG A 14 -7.21 4.03 17.50
CA ARG A 14 -8.11 3.03 18.10
C ARG A 14 -9.50 3.59 18.39
N GLU A 15 -9.60 4.87 18.73
CA GLU A 15 -10.89 5.51 19.00
C GLU A 15 -11.71 5.68 17.71
N ASP A 16 -11.07 6.06 16.59
CA ASP A 16 -11.70 6.20 15.28
C ASP A 16 -12.26 4.85 14.76
N MET A 17 -11.52 3.76 14.96
CA MET A 17 -11.98 2.41 14.58
C MET A 17 -13.10 1.86 15.47
N SER A 18 -13.23 2.30 16.72
CA SER A 18 -14.38 1.96 17.57
C SER A 18 -15.63 2.73 17.17
N GLU A 19 -15.53 4.03 16.86
CA GLU A 19 -16.67 4.81 16.37
C GLU A 19 -17.18 4.28 15.03
N ILE A 20 -16.27 3.93 14.11
CA ILE A 20 -16.63 3.31 12.85
C ILE A 20 -17.33 1.97 13.10
N ARG A 21 -16.84 1.13 14.02
CA ARG A 21 -17.49 -0.13 14.36
C ARG A 21 -18.89 0.06 14.94
N GLU A 22 -19.08 1.00 15.87
CA GLU A 22 -20.40 1.28 16.44
C GLU A 22 -21.36 1.82 15.36
N LEU A 23 -20.92 2.70 14.48
CA LEU A 23 -21.71 3.16 13.32
C LEU A 23 -22.12 2.00 12.39
N TYR A 24 -21.24 1.02 12.19
CA TYR A 24 -21.58 -0.18 11.42
C TYR A 24 -22.57 -1.09 12.17
N PHE A 25 -22.45 -1.23 13.50
CA PHE A 25 -23.35 -2.05 14.30
C PHE A 25 -24.75 -1.43 14.44
N ASP A 26 -24.86 -0.13 14.73
CA ASP A 26 -26.16 0.58 14.84
C ASP A 26 -26.94 0.56 13.53
N ARG A 27 -26.24 0.66 12.39
CA ARG A 27 -26.86 0.57 11.07
C ARG A 27 -27.46 -0.82 10.82
N LEU A 28 -26.84 -1.88 11.35
CA LEU A 28 -27.33 -3.25 11.22
C LEU A 28 -28.53 -3.49 12.14
N GLU A 29 -28.53 -2.94 13.35
CA GLU A 29 -29.69 -3.01 14.25
C GLU A 29 -30.89 -2.22 13.72
N GLY A 30 -30.68 -0.99 13.23
CA GLY A 30 -31.73 -0.17 12.62
C GLY A 30 -32.39 -0.83 11.40
N MET A 31 -31.68 -1.72 10.69
CA MET A 31 -32.25 -2.53 9.62
C MET A 31 -33.09 -3.73 10.10
N ASN A 32 -32.85 -4.23 11.33
CA ASN A 32 -33.66 -5.29 11.93
C ASN A 32 -34.99 -4.76 12.48
N TYR A 33 -35.02 -3.55 13.04
CA TYR A 33 -36.25 -2.96 13.61
C TYR A 33 -37.32 -2.61 12.55
N LEU A 34 -36.97 -2.50 11.27
CA LEU A 34 -37.93 -2.24 10.18
C LEU A 34 -38.63 -3.51 9.66
N LEU A 35 -38.32 -4.69 10.19
CA LEU A 35 -38.85 -5.99 9.71
C LEU A 35 -39.87 -6.65 10.65
N GLU A 36 -40.16 -6.08 11.82
CA GLU A 36 -41.09 -6.67 12.79
C GLU A 36 -42.48 -6.04 12.71
N GLY A 37 -43.25 -6.47 11.71
CA GLY A 37 -44.66 -6.13 11.53
C GLY A 37 -45.47 -7.30 10.94
N SER A 38 -45.82 -8.25 11.80
CA SER A 38 -46.84 -9.32 11.67
C SER A 38 -47.37 -9.74 10.26
N VAL A 39 -46.76 -10.73 9.59
CA VAL A 39 -47.46 -11.65 8.64
C VAL A 39 -46.75 -13.03 8.56
N SER A 40 -47.56 -14.09 8.43
CA SER A 40 -47.26 -15.53 8.45
C SER A 40 -46.01 -16.01 7.68
N THR A 41 -45.21 -16.84 8.35
CA THR A 41 -43.80 -17.16 8.07
C THR A 41 -43.52 -18.07 6.87
N SER A 42 -44.53 -18.67 6.23
CA SER A 42 -44.31 -19.62 5.12
C SER A 42 -44.36 -19.00 3.72
N GLN A 43 -44.97 -17.83 3.55
CA GLN A 43 -45.03 -17.12 2.25
C GLN A 43 -43.88 -16.12 2.07
N LEU A 44 -43.30 -15.63 3.18
CA LEU A 44 -42.17 -14.70 3.17
C LEU A 44 -40.87 -15.34 2.67
N THR A 45 -40.67 -16.65 2.83
CA THR A 45 -39.41 -17.31 2.44
C THR A 45 -39.26 -17.45 0.91
N GLN A 46 -40.36 -17.64 0.18
CA GLN A 46 -40.34 -17.62 -1.30
C GLN A 46 -40.24 -16.20 -1.85
N GLN A 47 -40.95 -15.23 -1.24
CA GLN A 47 -40.91 -13.83 -1.69
C GLN A 47 -39.58 -13.13 -1.34
N LYS A 48 -38.92 -13.51 -0.23
CA LYS A 48 -37.59 -13.03 0.16
C LYS A 48 -36.50 -13.53 -0.79
N ARG A 49 -36.61 -14.74 -1.36
CA ARG A 49 -35.69 -15.21 -2.40
C ARG A 49 -35.86 -14.45 -3.73
N ALA A 50 -37.10 -14.11 -4.11
CA ALA A 50 -37.37 -13.31 -5.30
C ALA A 50 -36.92 -11.83 -5.13
N ASN A 51 -37.05 -11.25 -3.94
CA ASN A 51 -36.67 -9.86 -3.67
C ASN A 51 -35.18 -9.66 -3.33
N LEU A 52 -34.49 -10.66 -2.78
CA LEU A 52 -33.02 -10.65 -2.66
C LEU A 52 -32.35 -10.75 -4.04
N SER A 53 -33.01 -11.37 -5.02
CA SER A 53 -32.57 -11.38 -6.42
C SER A 53 -32.75 -10.01 -7.12
N ALA A 54 -33.58 -9.11 -6.58
CA ALA A 54 -33.89 -7.82 -7.19
C ALA A 54 -33.22 -6.61 -6.49
N LYS A 55 -32.56 -6.83 -5.35
CA LYS A 55 -31.72 -5.83 -4.68
C LYS A 55 -30.27 -6.25 -4.71
N SER A 56 -29.75 -6.44 -5.93
CA SER A 56 -28.33 -6.34 -6.21
C SER A 56 -27.88 -4.98 -5.67
N ILE A 57 -27.15 -4.99 -4.57
CA ILE A 57 -26.40 -3.83 -4.11
C ILE A 57 -25.27 -3.68 -5.13
N ASN A 58 -25.59 -3.07 -6.26
CA ASN A 58 -24.65 -2.75 -7.31
C ASN A 58 -23.84 -1.51 -6.87
N SER A 59 -23.23 -1.59 -5.67
CA SER A 59 -22.16 -0.67 -5.32
C SER A 59 -20.94 -1.13 -6.10
N HIS A 60 -20.79 -0.60 -7.31
CA HIS A 60 -19.53 -0.68 -8.03
C HIS A 60 -18.48 0.03 -7.17
N TYR A 61 -17.82 -0.73 -6.29
CA TYR A 61 -16.62 -0.28 -5.62
C TYR A 61 -15.52 -0.24 -6.67
N THR A 62 -15.32 0.93 -7.26
CA THR A 62 -14.26 1.16 -8.23
C THR A 62 -12.98 1.42 -7.47
N ILE A 63 -11.98 0.57 -7.68
CA ILE A 63 -10.63 0.82 -7.17
C ILE A 63 -10.06 2.02 -7.93
N PRO A 64 -9.55 3.06 -7.25
CA PRO A 64 -8.91 4.18 -7.92
C PRO A 64 -7.68 3.71 -8.72
N ASP A 65 -7.43 4.36 -9.87
CA ASP A 65 -6.23 4.09 -10.68
C ASP A 65 -4.93 4.49 -9.93
N ASN A 66 -5.03 5.44 -8.98
CA ASN A 66 -3.95 5.78 -8.07
C ASN A 66 -4.50 6.23 -6.71
N TYR A 67 -3.69 6.10 -5.67
CA TYR A 67 -3.99 6.55 -4.31
C TYR A 67 -3.30 7.88 -3.96
N ASN A 68 -2.63 8.51 -4.93
CA ASN A 68 -1.84 9.73 -4.79
C ASN A 68 -0.96 9.75 -3.53
N SER A 69 -0.30 8.62 -3.29
CA SER A 69 0.51 8.33 -2.11
C SER A 69 1.99 8.20 -2.47
N ASN A 70 2.86 8.18 -1.47
CA ASN A 70 4.29 7.97 -1.64
C ASN A 70 4.68 6.69 -0.89
N LYS A 71 4.55 5.56 -1.56
CA LYS A 71 4.71 4.23 -0.96
C LYS A 71 5.53 3.33 -1.87
N LEU A 72 6.41 2.55 -1.26
CA LEU A 72 7.06 1.41 -1.87
C LEU A 72 6.82 0.24 -0.94
N PHE A 73 6.43 -0.91 -1.48
CA PHE A 73 6.10 -2.09 -0.71
C PHE A 73 6.71 -3.33 -1.33
N LEU A 74 7.29 -4.18 -0.49
CA LEU A 74 7.82 -5.48 -0.86
C LEU A 74 6.95 -6.58 -0.26
N GLU A 75 6.57 -7.53 -1.09
CA GLU A 75 5.81 -8.71 -0.72
C GLU A 75 6.55 -9.98 -1.19
N ALA A 76 6.88 -10.87 -0.26
CA ALA A 76 7.46 -12.16 -0.60
C ALA A 76 6.45 -13.01 -1.40
N LYS A 77 6.85 -13.53 -2.56
CA LYS A 77 6.00 -14.38 -3.40
C LYS A 77 6.42 -15.84 -3.35
N ASN A 78 7.72 -16.10 -3.28
CA ASN A 78 8.31 -17.41 -3.04
C ASN A 78 9.71 -17.22 -2.38
N PRO A 79 10.45 -18.29 -2.02
CA PRO A 79 11.71 -18.17 -1.29
C PRO A 79 12.83 -17.37 -1.98
N ILE A 80 12.71 -17.06 -3.28
CA ILE A 80 13.73 -16.36 -4.07
C ILE A 80 13.15 -15.21 -4.92
N THR A 81 11.86 -14.88 -4.75
CA THR A 81 11.16 -13.86 -5.55
C THR A 81 10.31 -12.95 -4.66
N VAL A 82 10.42 -11.66 -4.93
CA VAL A 82 9.65 -10.59 -4.29
C VAL A 82 8.86 -9.84 -5.35
N TYR A 83 7.61 -9.51 -5.04
CA TYR A 83 6.86 -8.51 -5.76
C TYR A 83 7.10 -7.15 -5.12
N ALA A 84 7.48 -6.17 -5.93
CA ALA A 84 7.60 -4.79 -5.53
C ALA A 84 6.47 -3.98 -6.17
N TYR A 85 5.81 -3.16 -5.39
CA TYR A 85 4.83 -2.18 -5.84
C TYR A 85 5.20 -0.81 -5.30
N TRP A 86 5.06 0.23 -6.12
CA TRP A 86 5.28 1.60 -5.72
C TRP A 86 4.28 2.56 -6.33
N GLU A 87 4.07 3.63 -5.58
CA GLU A 87 3.33 4.80 -6.02
C GLU A 87 4.07 6.03 -5.49
N TYR A 88 4.14 7.07 -6.31
CA TYR A 88 4.68 8.36 -5.90
C TYR A 88 3.93 9.50 -6.56
N THR A 89 3.84 10.59 -5.82
CA THR A 89 3.25 11.84 -6.30
C THR A 89 4.22 12.59 -7.21
N PHE A 90 3.70 13.42 -8.12
CA PHE A 90 4.52 14.27 -9.00
C PHE A 90 5.48 15.17 -8.21
N ASP A 91 5.04 15.74 -7.10
CA ASP A 91 5.88 16.57 -6.22
C ASP A 91 7.07 15.80 -5.66
N LYS A 92 6.88 14.51 -5.36
CA LYS A 92 7.91 13.68 -4.74
C LYS A 92 9.05 13.41 -5.71
N ILE A 93 8.72 13.09 -6.96
CA ILE A 93 9.73 12.86 -8.01
C ILE A 93 10.40 14.17 -8.44
N ASN A 94 9.68 15.29 -8.51
CA ASN A 94 10.32 16.59 -8.78
C ASN A 94 11.31 17.01 -7.70
N LYS A 95 10.99 16.79 -6.43
CA LYS A 95 11.93 17.05 -5.32
C LYS A 95 13.19 16.21 -5.46
N ALA A 96 13.06 14.93 -5.80
CA ALA A 96 14.21 14.05 -6.00
C ALA A 96 15.03 14.47 -7.22
N ALA A 97 14.38 14.75 -8.36
CA ALA A 97 15.01 15.22 -9.59
C ALA A 97 15.79 16.53 -9.37
N PHE A 98 15.18 17.51 -8.71
CA PHE A 98 15.82 18.78 -8.37
C PHE A 98 17.02 18.58 -7.44
N SER A 99 16.89 17.72 -6.43
CA SER A 99 18.01 17.39 -5.53
C SER A 99 19.19 16.72 -6.27
N ALA A 100 18.87 15.99 -7.33
CA ALA A 100 19.85 15.38 -8.24
C ALA A 100 20.36 16.33 -9.33
N GLY A 101 19.97 17.62 -9.31
CA GLY A 101 20.43 18.64 -10.25
C GLY A 101 19.75 18.61 -11.62
N TYR A 102 18.60 17.95 -11.74
CA TYR A 102 17.79 17.98 -12.96
C TYR A 102 16.77 19.13 -12.92
N GLU A 103 16.71 19.88 -14.02
CA GLU A 103 15.66 20.88 -14.27
C GLU A 103 14.42 20.29 -14.96
N ASP A 104 14.56 19.10 -15.54
CA ASP A 104 13.53 18.42 -16.32
C ASP A 104 13.47 16.94 -15.93
N ILE A 105 12.34 16.53 -15.36
CA ILE A 105 12.06 15.15 -14.94
C ILE A 105 12.21 14.13 -16.07
N ARG A 106 11.99 14.53 -17.33
CA ARG A 106 12.10 13.62 -18.49
C ARG A 106 13.53 13.16 -18.76
N LYS A 107 14.53 13.81 -18.14
CA LYS A 107 15.95 13.48 -18.26
C LYS A 107 16.46 12.61 -17.12
N VAL A 108 15.57 12.26 -16.19
CA VAL A 108 15.91 11.53 -14.98
C VAL A 108 15.81 10.03 -15.25
N ASN A 109 16.79 9.28 -14.73
CA ASN A 109 16.73 7.83 -14.69
C ASN A 109 16.15 7.41 -13.33
N LEU A 110 14.97 6.78 -13.37
CA LEU A 110 14.32 6.22 -12.20
C LEU A 110 14.90 4.83 -11.91
N LEU A 111 15.27 4.59 -10.65
CA LEU A 111 15.99 3.41 -10.24
C LEU A 111 15.38 2.82 -8.97
N LEU A 112 15.09 1.52 -9.03
CA LEU A 112 14.78 0.71 -7.86
C LEU A 112 16.07 0.02 -7.38
N ARG A 113 16.53 0.38 -6.19
CA ARG A 113 17.72 -0.19 -5.56
C ARG A 113 17.31 -1.16 -4.46
N ILE A 114 17.77 -2.40 -4.53
CA ILE A 114 17.47 -3.49 -3.60
C ILE A 114 18.71 -3.74 -2.75
N TYR A 115 18.59 -3.56 -1.44
CA TYR A 115 19.65 -3.76 -0.46
C TYR A 115 19.50 -5.12 0.23
N ASP A 116 20.59 -5.86 0.34
CA ASP A 116 20.69 -7.04 1.19
C ASP A 116 21.24 -6.63 2.58
N LEU A 117 20.40 -6.71 3.59
CA LEU A 117 20.66 -6.28 4.97
C LEU A 117 20.98 -7.46 5.90
N THR A 118 21.40 -8.60 5.34
CA THR A 118 21.63 -9.83 6.11
C THR A 118 22.84 -9.70 7.02
N GLU A 119 23.91 -9.07 6.55
CA GLU A 119 25.13 -8.79 7.34
C GLU A 119 25.01 -7.49 8.17
N GLY A 120 23.79 -7.10 8.53
CA GLY A 120 23.46 -5.87 9.26
C GLY A 120 22.91 -4.76 8.36
N ASN A 121 22.84 -3.53 8.87
CA ASN A 121 22.35 -2.38 8.10
C ASN A 121 23.40 -1.82 7.12
N ASN A 122 24.28 -2.67 6.61
CA ASN A 122 25.26 -2.25 5.61
C ASN A 122 24.51 -1.93 4.31
N LEU A 123 24.59 -0.67 3.86
CA LEU A 123 23.94 -0.19 2.64
C LEU A 123 24.86 -0.30 1.41
N GLU A 124 25.95 -1.06 1.50
CA GLU A 124 26.89 -1.28 0.39
C GLU A 124 26.55 -2.51 -0.46
N ASP A 125 25.85 -3.52 0.08
CA ASP A 125 25.38 -4.67 -0.71
C ASP A 125 24.02 -4.36 -1.32
N TYR A 126 24.03 -3.97 -2.59
CA TYR A 126 22.82 -3.68 -3.34
C TYR A 126 22.90 -4.08 -4.81
N SER A 127 21.71 -4.28 -5.38
CA SER A 127 21.50 -4.39 -6.82
C SER A 127 20.55 -3.28 -7.30
N ASN A 128 20.70 -2.91 -8.56
CA ASN A 128 19.93 -1.83 -9.17
C ASN A 128 19.07 -2.39 -10.31
N LEU A 129 17.82 -1.92 -10.38
CA LEU A 129 16.90 -2.17 -11.47
C LEU A 129 16.43 -0.81 -12.02
N GLU A 130 16.71 -0.54 -13.28
CA GLU A 130 16.11 0.60 -13.98
C GLU A 130 14.64 0.32 -14.23
N VAL A 131 13.80 1.32 -13.96
CA VAL A 131 12.34 1.24 -14.12
C VAL A 131 11.83 2.45 -14.88
N SER A 132 10.74 2.29 -15.62
CA SER A 132 10.10 3.39 -16.34
C SER A 132 9.19 4.20 -15.42
N PHE A 133 8.91 5.46 -15.78
CA PHE A 133 7.87 6.26 -15.11
C PHE A 133 6.46 5.69 -15.28
N ALA A 134 6.26 4.81 -16.25
CA ALA A 134 4.99 4.11 -16.48
C ALA A 134 4.83 2.85 -15.62
N ASP A 135 5.92 2.37 -15.02
CA ASP A 135 5.90 1.17 -14.19
C ASP A 135 5.55 1.57 -12.75
N ASP A 136 4.64 0.82 -12.14
CA ASP A 136 4.27 0.93 -10.72
C ASP A 136 4.64 -0.33 -9.92
N SER A 137 5.16 -1.35 -10.59
CA SER A 137 5.45 -2.62 -9.97
C SER A 137 6.37 -3.50 -10.81
N CYS A 138 7.05 -4.44 -10.16
CA CYS A 138 7.84 -5.46 -10.83
C CYS A 138 8.06 -6.70 -9.94
N TYR A 139 8.56 -7.77 -10.54
CA TYR A 139 9.09 -8.92 -9.82
C TYR A 139 10.61 -8.85 -9.73
N ILE A 140 11.14 -8.98 -8.52
CA ILE A 140 12.56 -9.09 -8.23
C ILE A 140 12.86 -10.58 -8.00
N ASN A 141 13.68 -11.15 -8.87
CA ASN A 141 14.02 -12.57 -8.86
C ASN A 141 15.46 -12.81 -8.41
N ASN A 142 15.80 -14.09 -8.19
CA ASN A 142 17.15 -14.54 -7.84
C ASN A 142 17.66 -13.96 -6.51
N LEU A 143 16.75 -13.70 -5.58
CA LEU A 143 17.09 -13.34 -4.21
C LEU A 143 17.47 -14.60 -3.42
N LYS A 144 18.13 -14.41 -2.27
CA LYS A 144 18.60 -15.52 -1.44
C LYS A 144 17.60 -15.78 -0.31
N GLN A 145 17.32 -17.06 -0.08
CA GLN A 145 16.50 -17.48 1.06
C GLN A 145 17.27 -17.26 2.37
N GLY A 146 16.56 -16.86 3.43
CA GLY A 146 17.09 -16.51 4.75
C GLY A 146 17.66 -15.09 4.83
N HIS A 147 17.63 -14.34 3.73
CA HIS A 147 18.20 -12.99 3.66
C HIS A 147 17.14 -11.92 3.94
N LYS A 148 17.59 -10.79 4.48
CA LYS A 148 16.75 -9.63 4.78
C LYS A 148 16.91 -8.57 3.69
N TYR A 149 15.81 -8.12 3.12
CA TYR A 149 15.81 -7.15 2.02
C TYR A 149 15.06 -5.87 2.36
N LEU A 150 15.53 -4.77 1.76
CA LEU A 150 14.90 -3.45 1.72
C LEU A 150 15.06 -2.91 0.30
N ALA A 151 14.06 -2.20 -0.22
CA ALA A 151 14.18 -1.49 -1.49
C ALA A 151 14.01 0.02 -1.28
N LYS A 152 14.68 0.78 -2.15
CA LYS A 152 14.51 2.23 -2.27
C LYS A 152 14.29 2.57 -3.73
N LEU A 153 13.28 3.38 -4.00
CA LEU A 153 13.08 3.98 -5.31
C LEU A 153 13.65 5.39 -5.27
N GLY A 154 14.36 5.78 -6.32
CA GLY A 154 15.02 7.08 -6.38
C GLY A 154 15.57 7.40 -7.75
N VAL A 155 16.35 8.46 -7.82
CA VAL A 155 16.92 8.98 -9.05
C VAL A 155 18.44 9.02 -8.94
N VAL A 156 19.13 8.88 -10.06
CA VAL A 156 20.60 8.97 -10.09
C VAL A 156 21.00 10.31 -10.71
N ASP A 157 21.98 11.00 -10.13
CA ASP A 157 22.55 12.22 -10.71
C ASP A 157 23.69 11.95 -11.70
N ARG A 158 24.23 13.00 -12.30
CA ARG A 158 25.34 12.90 -13.26
C ARG A 158 26.66 12.41 -12.66
N SER A 159 26.75 12.29 -11.33
CA SER A 159 27.89 11.76 -10.59
C SER A 159 27.64 10.36 -10.05
N ASP A 160 26.63 9.66 -10.60
CA ASP A 160 26.18 8.33 -10.18
C ASP A 160 25.73 8.24 -8.72
N LYS A 161 25.43 9.38 -8.09
CA LYS A 161 24.91 9.40 -6.73
C LYS A 161 23.40 9.16 -6.76
N PHE A 162 22.97 8.25 -5.90
CA PHE A 162 21.57 7.89 -5.76
C PHE A 162 20.85 8.78 -4.74
N HIS A 163 19.77 9.42 -5.20
CA HIS A 163 18.91 10.29 -4.43
C HIS A 163 17.60 9.56 -4.15
N VAL A 164 17.45 9.10 -2.90
CA VAL A 164 16.29 8.32 -2.45
C VAL A 164 15.04 9.17 -2.49
N MET A 165 13.97 8.61 -3.05
CA MET A 165 12.65 9.21 -3.08
C MET A 165 11.77 8.56 -2.01
N ILE A 166 11.58 7.25 -2.08
CA ILE A 166 10.73 6.46 -1.19
C ILE A 166 11.45 5.16 -0.81
N GLU A 167 11.13 4.64 0.36
CA GLU A 167 11.74 3.44 0.94
C GLU A 167 10.65 2.43 1.28
N SER A 168 10.97 1.14 1.16
CA SER A 168 10.05 0.04 1.42
C SER A 168 9.99 -0.39 2.88
N ASN A 169 9.05 -1.29 3.18
CA ASN A 169 9.19 -2.19 4.33
C ASN A 169 10.40 -3.13 4.16
N GLN A 170 10.90 -3.67 5.26
CA GLN A 170 11.86 -4.77 5.25
C GLN A 170 11.12 -6.12 5.18
N ILE A 171 11.69 -7.08 4.46
CA ILE A 171 11.20 -8.46 4.40
C ILE A 171 12.34 -9.44 4.61
N ILE A 172 12.02 -10.65 5.05
CA ILE A 172 12.94 -11.78 5.10
C ILE A 172 12.35 -12.86 4.18
N LEU A 173 13.18 -13.41 3.29
CA LEU A 173 12.79 -14.51 2.40
C LEU A 173 13.15 -15.87 2.97
#